data_AF-A0A958C2U3-F1
#
_entry.id   AF-A0A958C2U3-F1
#
_cell.length_a   1.000
_cell.length_b   1.000
_cell.length_c   1.000
_cell.angle_alpha   90.00
_cell.angle_beta   90.00
_cell.angle_gamma   90.00
#
_symmetry.space_group_name_H-M   'P 1'
#
loop_
_entity.id
_entity.type
_entity.pdbx_description
1 polymer ?
#
loop_
_entity_poly.entity_id
_entity_poly.type
_entity_poly.pdbx_seq_one_letter_code
_entity_poly.pdbx_strand_id
1 'polypeptide(L)' 'MALIQCSYQSDALGSPATIQVILPEPLRKSYPVLYLLHGLLDDQSVWTRQTAIERYVQPLGLAVVMPAVQR' A
#
# COMPACT_ATOMS: atom_id res chain seq x y z
N MET A 1 2.40 13.56 -1.02
CA MET A 1 1.80 12.29 -0.56
C MET A 1 2.81 11.64 0.36
N ALA A 2 2.35 10.95 1.40
CA ALA A 2 3.24 10.22 2.29
C ALA A 2 3.28 8.74 1.90
N LEU A 3 4.48 8.20 1.67
CA LEU A 3 4.70 6.76 1.49
C LEU A 3 5.07 6.16 2.85
N ILE A 4 4.26 5.20 3.31
CA ILE A 4 4.39 4.56 4.61
C ILE A 4 4.67 3.07 4.40
N GLN A 5 5.73 2.57 5.00
CA GLN A 5 6.00 1.13 5.08
C GLN A 5 5.71 0.68 6.52
N CYS A 6 4.89 -0.35 6.67
CA CYS A 6 4.50 -0.88 7.97
C CYS A 6 4.73 -2.39 8.00
N SER A 7 5.47 -2.84 9.00
CA SER A 7 5.64 -4.25 9.32
C SER A 7 4.92 -4.53 10.64
N TYR A 8 4.15 -5.62 10.69
CA TYR A 8 3.31 -5.99 11.83
C TYR A 8 3.26 -7.51 11.98
N GLN A 9 2.95 -7.98 13.19
CA GLN A 9 2.64 -9.39 13.41
C GLN A 9 1.20 -9.67 12.99
N SER A 10 0.99 -10.60 12.06
CA SER A 10 -0.35 -10.98 11.62
C SER A 10 -0.83 -12.20 12.38
N ASP A 11 -1.86 -12.04 13.21
CA ASP A 11 -2.48 -13.16 13.93
C ASP A 11 -3.12 -14.16 12.96
N ALA A 12 -3.68 -13.67 11.84
CA ALA A 12 -4.33 -14.51 10.84
C ALA A 12 -3.33 -15.36 10.04
N LEU A 13 -2.12 -14.86 9.81
CA LEU A 13 -1.06 -15.60 9.11
C LEU A 13 -0.15 -16.37 10.07
N GLY A 14 -0.15 -16.03 11.37
CA GLY A 14 0.80 -16.56 12.35
C GLY A 14 2.25 -16.10 12.12
N SER A 15 2.48 -15.13 11.25
CA SER A 15 3.81 -14.66 10.84
C SER A 15 3.86 -13.12 10.67
N PRO A 16 5.06 -12.52 10.68
CA PRO A 16 5.20 -11.11 10.33
C PRO A 16 4.79 -10.83 8.89
N ALA A 17 4.03 -9.76 8.69
CA ALA A 17 3.59 -9.29 7.39
C ALA A 17 4.01 -7.82 7.20
N THR A 18 4.09 -7.40 5.94
CA THR A 18 4.42 -6.03 5.57
C THR A 18 3.36 -5.48 4.63
N ILE A 19 3.00 -4.22 4.82
CA ILE A 19 2.14 -3.44 3.91
C ILE A 19 2.88 -2.15 3.53
N GLN A 20 2.57 -1.64 2.35
CA GLN A 20 2.96 -0.31 1.91
C GLN A 20 1.69 0.51 1.64
N VAL A 21 1.67 1.74 2.15
CA VAL A 21 0.51 2.63 2.10
C VAL A 21 0.92 3.96 1.51
N ILE A 22 0.19 4.43 0.50
CA ILE A 22 0.28 5.79 0.00
C ILE A 22 -0.87 6.58 0.61
N LEU A 23 -0.54 7.58 1.43
CA LEU A 23 -1.51 8.43 2.10
C LEU A 23 -1.59 9.81 1.42
N PRO A 24 -2.80 10.28 1.05
CA PRO A 24 -2.98 11.59 0.44
C PRO A 24 -2.68 12.73 1.43
N GLU A 25 -2.22 13.85 0.87
CA GLU A 25 -2.08 15.12 1.59
C GLU A 25 -3.04 16.15 0.99
N PRO A 26 -3.70 16.99 1.81
CA PRO A 26 -3.59 17.08 3.27
C PRO A 26 -4.29 15.93 4.02
N LEU A 27 -3.95 15.77 5.30
CA LEU A 27 -4.59 14.80 6.19
C LEU A 27 -6.09 15.08 6.35
N ARG A 28 -6.92 14.03 6.25
CA ARG A 28 -8.37 14.05 6.39
C ARG A 28 -8.81 12.91 7.30
N LYS A 29 -10.00 13.04 7.88
CA LYS A 29 -10.60 12.02 8.77
C LYS A 29 -10.81 10.67 8.07
N SER A 30 -11.08 10.68 6.76
CA SER A 30 -11.33 9.48 5.96
C SER A 30 -11.00 9.72 4.50
N TYR A 31 -10.63 8.64 3.80
CA TYR A 31 -10.37 8.62 2.36
C TYR A 31 -11.06 7.43 1.72
N PRO A 32 -11.41 7.50 0.43
CA PRO A 32 -11.55 6.31 -0.39
C PRO A 32 -10.24 5.51 -0.35
N VAL A 33 -10.33 4.18 -0.32
CA VAL A 33 -9.18 3.28 -0.23
C VAL A 33 -9.19 2.31 -1.40
N LEU A 34 -8.07 2.23 -2.12
CA LEU A 34 -7.79 1.20 -3.10
C LEU A 34 -6.85 0.14 -2.49
N TYR A 35 -7.32 -1.10 -2.42
CA TYR A 35 -6.46 -2.25 -2.14
C TYR A 35 -5.88 -2.75 -3.46
N LEU A 36 -4.57 -2.55 -3.65
CA LEU A 36 -3.88 -2.87 -4.88
C LEU A 36 -2.98 -4.09 -4.66
N LEU A 37 -3.43 -5.24 -5.17
CA LEU A 37 -2.76 -6.53 -5.01
C LEU A 37 -1.66 -6.70 -6.08
N HIS A 38 -0.54 -7.28 -5.69
CA HIS A 38 0.57 -7.57 -6.60
C HIS A 38 0.40 -8.93 -7.30
N GLY A 39 1.23 -9.18 -8.31
CA GLY A 39 1.29 -10.46 -9.02
C GLY A 39 2.01 -11.54 -8.24
N LEU A 40 2.06 -12.74 -8.83
CA LEU A 40 2.90 -13.84 -8.32
C LEU A 40 4.39 -13.43 -8.40
N LEU A 41 5.16 -13.75 -7.35
CA LEU A 41 6.60 -13.44 -7.18
C LEU A 41 6.93 -12.00 -6.77
N ASP A 42 5.96 -11.09 -6.84
CA ASP A 42 6.13 -9.72 -6.39
C ASP A 42 5.85 -9.57 -4.89
N ASP A 43 6.13 -8.38 -4.36
CA ASP A 43 5.86 -7.99 -2.97
C ASP A 43 5.11 -6.64 -2.91
N GLN A 44 4.89 -6.12 -1.70
CA GLN A 44 4.19 -4.85 -1.46
C GLN A 44 4.80 -3.63 -2.17
N SER A 45 6.06 -3.71 -2.61
CA SER A 45 6.80 -2.59 -3.20
C SER A 45 6.71 -2.54 -4.72
N VAL A 46 6.16 -3.56 -5.38
CA VAL A 46 6.23 -3.68 -6.85
C VAL A 46 5.62 -2.47 -7.56
N TRP A 47 4.47 -2.00 -7.08
CA TRP A 47 3.73 -0.92 -7.74
C TRP A 47 4.45 0.42 -7.61
N THR A 48 5.10 0.71 -6.48
CA THR A 48 5.89 1.93 -6.31
C THR A 48 7.23 1.87 -7.05
N ARG A 49 7.83 0.68 -7.17
CA ARG A 49 9.10 0.49 -7.87
C ARG A 49 8.97 0.43 -9.40
N GLN A 50 7.88 -0.14 -9.91
CA GLN A 50 7.71 -0.42 -11.33
C GLN A 50 6.66 0.47 -12.01
N THR A 51 5.96 1.33 -11.26
CA THR A 51 5.01 2.29 -11.82
C THR A 51 5.13 3.65 -11.13
N ALA A 52 4.55 4.68 -11.74
CA ALA A 52 4.41 6.01 -11.12
C ALA A 52 3.07 6.15 -10.36
N ILE A 53 2.64 5.10 -9.64
CA ILE A 53 1.32 5.05 -9.00
C ILE A 53 1.04 6.27 -8.12
N GLU A 54 2.03 6.73 -7.32
CA GLU A 54 1.90 7.92 -6.47
C GLU A 54 1.47 9.16 -7.28
N ARG A 55 2.08 9.37 -8.45
CA ARG A 55 1.72 10.49 -9.34
C ARG A 55 0.30 10.35 -9.89
N TYR A 56 -0.15 9.14 -10.17
CA TYR A 56 -1.49 8.90 -10.74
C TYR A 56 -2.60 9.09 -9.71
N VAL A 57 -2.36 8.71 -8.46
CA VAL A 57 -3.39 8.82 -7.40
C VAL A 57 -3.39 10.16 -6.67
N GLN A 58 -2.32 10.96 -6.81
CA GLN A 58 -2.19 12.27 -6.17
C GLN A 58 -3.42 13.20 -6.36
N PRO A 59 -3.95 13.44 -7.58
CA PRO A 59 -5.10 14.33 -7.76
C PRO A 59 -6.42 13.74 -7.26
N LEU A 60 -6.48 12.44 -6.96
CA LEU A 60 -7.72 11.73 -6.63
C LEU A 60 -8.09 11.81 -5.15
N GLY A 61 -7.15 12.21 -4.28
CA GLY A 61 -7.35 12.12 -2.83
C GLY A 61 -7.60 10.69 -2.35
N LEU A 62 -7.01 9.71 -3.04
CA LEU A 62 -7.21 8.27 -2.84
C LEU A 62 -6.07 7.67 -2.03
N ALA A 63 -6.37 6.98 -0.94
CA ALA A 63 -5.38 6.18 -0.23
C ALA A 63 -5.18 4.84 -0.94
N VAL A 64 -3.94 4.37 -1.05
CA VAL A 64 -3.61 3.09 -1.68
C VAL A 64 -2.94 2.20 -0.66
N VAL A 65 -3.46 0.98 -0.49
CA VAL A 65 -2.91 -0.05 0.41
C VAL A 65 -2.42 -1.22 -0.45
N MET A 66 -1.15 -1.55 -0.31
CA MET A 66 -0.46 -2.62 -1.05
C MET A 66 0.08 -3.62 -0.02
N PRO A 67 -0.62 -4.73 0.23
CA PRO A 67 -0.14 -5.76 1.15
C PRO A 67 0.87 -6.69 0.47
N ALA A 68 1.83 -7.20 1.24
CA ALA A 68 2.63 -8.35 0.84
C ALA A 68 1.85 -9.63 1.09
N VAL A 69 1.93 -10.59 0.17
CA VAL A 69 1.37 -11.93 0.33
C VAL A 69 2.48 -12.96 0.21
N GLN A 70 2.66 -13.77 1.25
CA GLN A 70 3.61 -14.89 1.25
C GLN A 70 2.94 -16.15 0.72
N ARG A 71 3.75 -17.08 0.19
CA ARG A 71 3.30 -18.37 -0.31
C ARG A 71 3.57 -19.47 0.70
#